data_AF-A0A6P8NEI2-F1
#
_entry.id   AF-A0A6P8NEI2-F1
#
_cell.length_a   1.000
_cell.length_b   1.000
_cell.length_c   1.000
_cell.angle_alpha   90.00
_cell.angle_beta   90.00
_cell.angle_gamma   90.00
#
_symmetry.space_group_name_H-M   'P 1'
#
loop_
_entity.id
_entity.type
_entity.pdbx_description
1 polymer ?
#
loop_
_entity_poly.entity_id
_entity_poly.type
_entity_poly.pdbx_seq_one_letter_code
_entity_poly.pdbx_strand_id
1 'polypeptide(L)'
;MSASNVSVDVATFFPDIEGNLTKIVWEHAVNSKEKLDNALVSANVKMLEADVTLGTLNGTSDNSTQLIPIMAHPPATKSNLSLDDFLNTVIKKNVTKGIKLDFKSINAFNASIPILEKVRNNTKFPVFLNADILPGPVNASTTPVTAKAFVSQAMAFPEYTLSVGWTTRYGVNDNVTEGQYTEQQIQDMINILKEQKVTQPITYPVRAGLAANSTKVIKSLMENSSFASNVTLTVWSSEGDKVDAETLSTLIRDIGVKKVYVDVPQDLMNKLHLSGASSVMVASVTLAVSLLTGLLSSIL
;
A
#
# COMPACT_ATOMS: atom_id res chain seq x y z
N MET A 1 3.41 -13.35 30.01
CA MET A 1 1.96 -13.56 29.86
C MET A 1 1.62 -13.40 28.39
N SER A 2 1.00 -14.44 27.81
CA SER A 2 0.22 -14.48 26.57
C SER A 2 0.76 -13.76 25.32
N ALA A 3 1.16 -14.55 24.32
CA ALA A 3 1.17 -14.09 22.93
C ALA A 3 -0.27 -13.72 22.54
N SER A 4 -0.61 -12.43 22.61
CA SER A 4 -1.96 -11.95 22.28
C SER A 4 -1.91 -10.91 21.16
N ASN A 5 -2.15 -11.43 19.96
CA ASN A 5 -2.82 -10.79 18.83
C ASN A 5 -2.22 -9.50 18.26
N VAL A 6 -1.14 -9.70 17.51
CA VAL A 6 -0.50 -8.79 16.55
C VAL A 6 -1.41 -8.66 15.30
N SER A 7 -1.43 -7.50 14.66
CA SER A 7 -2.05 -7.32 13.32
C SER A 7 -1.58 -8.43 12.37
N VAL A 8 -2.52 -8.97 11.60
CA VAL A 8 -2.30 -10.16 10.77
C VAL A 8 -1.89 -9.70 9.37
N ASP A 9 -0.92 -10.39 8.76
CA ASP A 9 -0.58 -10.17 7.35
C ASP A 9 -1.82 -10.32 6.46
N VAL A 10 -1.91 -9.49 5.41
CA VAL A 10 -3.10 -9.39 4.55
C VAL A 10 -3.44 -10.72 3.88
N ALA A 11 -2.44 -11.46 3.38
CA ALA A 11 -2.69 -12.76 2.74
C ALA A 11 -3.17 -13.82 3.72
N THR A 12 -2.74 -13.73 4.99
CA THR A 12 -3.22 -14.61 6.05
C THR A 12 -4.64 -14.24 6.49
N PHE A 13 -4.94 -12.95 6.56
CA PHE A 13 -6.26 -12.45 6.96
C PHE A 13 -7.35 -12.70 5.90
N PHE A 14 -6.98 -12.69 4.61
CA PHE A 14 -7.87 -12.98 3.48
C PHE A 14 -7.47 -14.28 2.78
N PRO A 15 -7.82 -15.46 3.32
CA PRO A 15 -7.39 -16.74 2.73
C PRO A 15 -7.95 -16.97 1.31
N ASP A 16 -9.08 -16.36 0.97
CA ASP A 16 -9.74 -16.46 -0.34
C ASP A 16 -8.93 -15.84 -1.50
N ILE A 17 -7.94 -14.98 -1.18
CA ILE A 17 -7.06 -14.44 -2.22
C ILE A 17 -5.94 -15.40 -2.63
N GLU A 18 -5.72 -16.50 -1.88
CA GLU A 18 -4.68 -17.50 -2.14
C GLU A 18 -3.28 -16.88 -2.29
N GLY A 19 -3.01 -15.83 -1.50
CA GLY A 19 -1.77 -15.05 -1.55
C GLY A 19 -1.63 -14.11 -2.75
N ASN A 20 -2.59 -14.05 -3.67
CA ASN A 20 -2.60 -13.08 -4.76
C ASN A 20 -3.12 -11.72 -4.26
N LEU A 21 -2.21 -10.80 -3.93
CA LEU A 21 -2.52 -9.49 -3.39
C LEU A 21 -3.25 -8.58 -4.40
N THR A 22 -3.22 -8.87 -5.70
CA THR A 22 -3.96 -8.11 -6.71
C THR A 22 -5.48 -8.39 -6.65
N LYS A 23 -5.91 -9.39 -5.87
CA LYS A 23 -7.33 -9.67 -5.60
C LYS A 23 -7.88 -8.86 -4.41
N ILE A 24 -7.04 -8.09 -3.71
CA ILE A 24 -7.51 -7.19 -2.66
C ILE A 24 -8.28 -6.03 -3.32
N VAL A 25 -9.56 -5.92 -2.99
CA VAL A 25 -10.42 -4.81 -3.42
C VAL A 25 -10.41 -3.74 -2.33
N TRP A 26 -10.14 -2.51 -2.75
CA TRP A 26 -10.08 -1.33 -1.91
C TRP A 26 -11.37 -0.53 -2.04
N GLU A 27 -11.90 -0.05 -0.91
CA GLU A 27 -12.83 1.07 -0.92
C GLU A 27 -12.02 2.33 -0.60
N HIS A 28 -11.93 3.24 -1.57
CA HIS A 28 -11.09 4.44 -1.51
C HIS A 28 -11.81 5.61 -0.81
N ALA A 29 -11.09 6.44 -0.06
CA ALA A 29 -11.59 7.66 0.57
C ALA A 29 -12.88 7.45 1.40
N VAL A 30 -12.85 6.50 2.34
CA VAL A 30 -13.95 6.19 3.28
C VAL A 30 -14.04 7.26 4.37
N ASN A 31 -14.36 8.49 3.93
CA ASN A 31 -14.26 9.70 4.73
C ASN A 31 -15.56 10.16 5.38
N SER A 32 -16.62 9.34 5.33
CA SER A 32 -17.92 9.67 5.89
C SER A 32 -18.58 8.46 6.55
N LYS A 33 -19.45 8.70 7.52
CA LYS A 33 -20.23 7.63 8.19
C LYS A 33 -20.99 6.76 7.19
N GLU A 34 -21.66 7.40 6.23
CA GLU A 34 -22.43 6.70 5.18
C GLU A 34 -21.53 5.78 4.35
N LYS A 35 -20.39 6.29 3.87
CA LYS A 35 -19.47 5.50 3.06
C LYS A 35 -18.86 4.36 3.87
N LEU A 36 -18.53 4.60 5.15
CA LEU A 36 -18.07 3.56 6.06
C LEU A 36 -19.11 2.46 6.22
N ASP A 37 -20.36 2.80 6.53
CA ASP A 37 -21.43 1.81 6.70
C ASP A 37 -21.65 0.98 5.43
N ASN A 38 -21.64 1.61 4.25
CA ASN A 38 -21.76 0.91 2.96
C ASN A 38 -20.57 -0.03 2.69
N ALA A 39 -19.34 0.42 2.96
CA ALA A 39 -18.14 -0.36 2.73
C ALA A 39 -18.05 -1.58 3.67
N LEU A 40 -18.52 -1.43 4.91
CA LEU A 40 -18.52 -2.50 5.91
C LEU A 40 -19.45 -3.67 5.54
N VAL A 41 -20.57 -3.40 4.86
CA VAL A 41 -21.52 -4.44 4.42
C VAL A 41 -21.20 -5.02 3.03
N SER A 42 -20.31 -4.40 2.27
CA SER A 42 -19.92 -4.89 0.94
C SER A 42 -19.11 -6.18 1.05
N ALA A 43 -19.56 -7.27 0.43
CA ALA A 43 -18.84 -8.55 0.47
C ALA A 43 -17.50 -8.52 -0.30
N ASN A 44 -17.40 -7.68 -1.33
CA ASN A 44 -16.24 -7.63 -2.23
C ASN A 44 -15.09 -6.80 -1.66
N VAL A 45 -15.41 -5.70 -0.96
CA VAL A 45 -14.41 -4.81 -0.35
C VAL A 45 -13.62 -5.56 0.71
N LYS A 46 -12.30 -5.45 0.70
CA LYS A 46 -11.40 -6.10 1.68
C LYS A 46 -10.65 -5.07 2.51
N MET A 47 -10.18 -4.00 1.89
CA MET A 47 -9.44 -2.93 2.58
C MET A 47 -10.22 -1.61 2.49
N LEU A 48 -10.28 -0.89 3.61
CA LEU A 48 -10.85 0.46 3.69
C LEU A 48 -9.71 1.46 3.73
N GLU A 49 -9.60 2.30 2.72
CA GLU A 49 -8.66 3.43 2.71
C GLU A 49 -9.42 4.69 3.15
N ALA A 50 -8.84 5.44 4.09
CA ALA A 50 -9.44 6.67 4.58
C ALA A 50 -8.38 7.72 4.93
N ASP A 51 -8.67 8.97 4.56
CA ASP A 51 -7.79 10.10 4.74
C ASP A 51 -7.91 10.67 6.15
N VAL A 52 -6.78 10.94 6.81
CA VAL A 52 -6.75 11.48 8.17
C VAL A 52 -6.18 12.90 8.17
N THR A 53 -7.03 13.85 8.53
CA THR A 53 -6.70 15.28 8.63
C THR A 53 -7.05 15.79 10.04
N LEU A 54 -6.35 16.83 10.53
CA LEU A 54 -6.80 17.55 11.73
C LEU A 54 -7.93 18.52 11.39
N GLY A 55 -9.04 18.40 12.09
CA GLY A 55 -10.21 19.23 11.84
C GLY A 55 -11.25 19.15 12.95
N THR A 56 -12.49 19.46 12.62
CA THR A 56 -13.63 19.46 13.56
C THR A 56 -14.76 18.57 13.06
N LEU A 57 -15.61 18.11 13.96
CA LEU A 57 -16.83 17.40 13.57
C LEU A 57 -17.90 18.37 13.06
N ASN A 58 -18.77 17.87 12.18
CA ASN A 58 -19.95 18.62 11.75
C ASN A 58 -20.81 19.01 12.97
N GLY A 59 -21.26 20.27 13.02
CA GLY A 59 -22.08 20.79 14.11
C GLY A 59 -21.29 21.29 15.32
N THR A 60 -19.95 21.15 15.35
CA THR A 60 -19.12 21.84 16.34
C THR A 60 -19.18 23.35 16.12
N SER A 61 -19.28 24.14 17.20
CA SER A 61 -19.32 25.61 17.12
C SER A 61 -18.10 26.15 16.39
N ASP A 62 -18.28 27.18 15.55
CA ASP A 62 -17.18 27.79 14.79
C ASP A 62 -16.09 28.42 15.68
N ASN A 63 -16.38 28.65 16.97
CA ASN A 63 -15.42 29.13 17.97
C ASN A 63 -14.60 28.00 18.63
N SER A 64 -14.82 26.74 18.27
CA SER A 64 -14.05 25.62 18.82
C SER A 64 -12.65 25.62 18.26
N THR A 65 -11.66 25.71 19.14
CA THR A 65 -10.24 25.59 18.78
C THR A 65 -9.73 24.15 18.87
N GLN A 66 -10.54 23.22 19.39
CA GLN A 66 -10.14 21.82 19.52
C GLN A 66 -10.17 21.14 18.15
N LEU A 67 -8.99 20.85 17.61
CA LEU A 67 -8.80 20.04 16.42
C LEU A 67 -8.55 18.58 16.82
N ILE A 68 -9.24 17.66 16.16
CA ILE A 68 -9.06 16.22 16.34
C ILE A 68 -8.79 15.54 14.98
N PRO A 69 -8.22 14.33 14.97
CA PRO A 69 -8.13 13.54 13.74
C PRO A 69 -9.52 13.17 13.24
N ILE A 70 -9.83 13.58 12.03
CA ILE A 70 -11.09 13.30 11.33
C ILE A 70 -10.82 12.59 10.01
N MET A 71 -11.81 11.83 9.55
CA MET A 71 -11.79 11.19 8.24
C MET A 71 -12.14 12.23 7.17
N ALA A 72 -11.13 12.77 6.48
CA ALA A 72 -11.28 13.85 5.51
C ALA A 72 -10.04 14.02 4.62
N HIS A 73 -10.27 14.17 3.31
CA HIS A 73 -9.25 14.59 2.36
C HIS A 73 -9.19 16.14 2.27
N PRO A 74 -8.01 16.77 2.32
CA PRO A 74 -7.86 18.21 2.07
C PRO A 74 -8.51 18.65 0.73
N PRO A 75 -9.08 19.85 0.65
CA PRO A 75 -9.05 20.92 1.65
C PRO A 75 -10.13 20.79 2.74
N ALA A 76 -10.85 19.67 2.84
CA ALA A 76 -11.88 19.51 3.87
C ALA A 76 -11.26 19.51 5.28
N THR A 77 -11.81 20.35 6.16
CA THR A 77 -11.42 20.47 7.58
C THR A 77 -12.57 20.15 8.54
N LYS A 78 -13.71 19.73 7.99
CA LYS A 78 -14.87 19.24 8.73
C LYS A 78 -15.28 17.87 8.21
N SER A 79 -15.70 16.97 9.10
CA SER A 79 -16.24 15.66 8.75
C SER A 79 -17.33 15.25 9.73
N ASN A 80 -18.24 14.35 9.32
CA ASN A 80 -19.17 13.72 10.25
C ASN A 80 -18.56 12.50 10.98
N LEU A 81 -17.29 12.17 10.70
CA LEU A 81 -16.62 10.97 11.16
C LEU A 81 -15.22 11.31 11.71
N SER A 82 -15.01 11.03 13.00
CA SER A 82 -13.69 11.11 13.63
C SER A 82 -12.88 9.83 13.40
N LEU A 83 -11.56 9.88 13.61
CA LEU A 83 -10.73 8.66 13.62
C LEU A 83 -11.14 7.68 14.72
N ASP A 84 -11.43 8.18 15.93
CA ASP A 84 -11.88 7.32 17.04
C ASP A 84 -13.20 6.63 16.68
N ASP A 85 -14.17 7.35 16.11
CA ASP A 85 -15.44 6.76 15.67
C ASP A 85 -15.24 5.74 14.55
N PHE A 86 -14.40 6.04 13.55
CA PHE A 86 -14.09 5.12 12.45
C PHE A 86 -13.50 3.81 12.98
N LEU A 87 -12.45 3.88 13.81
CA LEU A 87 -11.77 2.70 14.35
C LEU A 87 -12.71 1.87 15.24
N ASN A 88 -13.44 2.52 16.15
CA ASN A 88 -14.39 1.82 17.01
C ASN A 88 -15.54 1.19 16.20
N THR A 89 -15.97 1.81 15.11
CA THR A 89 -17.01 1.24 14.23
C THR A 89 -16.50 0.01 13.50
N VAL A 90 -15.30 0.07 12.88
CA VAL A 90 -14.67 -1.09 12.21
C VAL A 90 -14.48 -2.25 13.19
N ILE A 91 -13.97 -1.96 14.40
CA ILE A 91 -13.75 -2.97 15.45
C ILE A 91 -15.09 -3.58 15.91
N LYS A 92 -16.08 -2.74 16.26
CA LYS A 92 -17.36 -3.19 16.83
C LYS A 92 -18.18 -4.01 15.84
N LYS A 93 -18.13 -3.66 14.56
CA LYS A 93 -18.86 -4.38 13.51
C LYS A 93 -18.23 -5.75 13.21
N ASN A 94 -17.08 -6.07 13.83
CA ASN A 94 -16.38 -7.35 13.75
C ASN A 94 -16.18 -7.79 12.29
N VAL A 95 -15.82 -6.82 11.45
CA VAL A 95 -15.79 -7.01 10.01
C VAL A 95 -14.49 -7.66 9.56
N THR A 96 -14.61 -8.52 8.55
CA THR A 96 -13.51 -9.08 7.77
C THR A 96 -12.92 -8.02 6.84
N LYS A 97 -12.50 -6.85 7.37
CA LYS A 97 -11.87 -5.76 6.62
C LYS A 97 -10.53 -5.40 7.26
N GLY A 98 -9.54 -5.06 6.45
CA GLY A 98 -8.39 -4.31 6.91
C GLY A 98 -8.56 -2.81 6.62
N ILE A 99 -7.64 -2.00 7.12
CA ILE A 99 -7.69 -0.54 6.96
C ILE A 99 -6.34 0.03 6.50
N LYS A 100 -6.40 1.15 5.79
CA LYS A 100 -5.27 2.00 5.45
C LYS A 100 -5.62 3.44 5.83
N LEU A 101 -4.86 3.99 6.78
CA LEU A 101 -5.04 5.34 7.29
C LEU A 101 -4.05 6.26 6.59
N ASP A 102 -4.53 7.13 5.70
CA ASP A 102 -3.71 8.07 4.94
C ASP A 102 -3.57 9.42 5.64
N PHE A 103 -2.49 9.58 6.41
CA PHE A 103 -2.21 10.79 7.16
C PHE A 103 -1.74 11.92 6.26
N LYS A 104 -2.51 13.00 6.22
CA LYS A 104 -2.22 14.17 5.37
C LYS A 104 -1.29 15.20 6.00
N SER A 105 -0.91 14.99 7.27
CA SER A 105 0.08 15.82 7.97
C SER A 105 0.67 15.07 9.17
N ILE A 106 1.86 15.49 9.60
CA ILE A 106 2.49 14.95 10.82
C ILE A 106 1.66 15.27 12.06
N ASN A 107 0.99 16.42 12.10
CA ASN A 107 0.15 16.80 13.23
C ASN A 107 -1.08 15.88 13.35
N ALA A 108 -1.68 15.48 12.22
CA ALA A 108 -2.75 14.49 12.21
C ALA A 108 -2.27 13.13 12.71
N PHE A 109 -1.08 12.69 12.30
CA PHE A 109 -0.50 11.44 12.81
C PHE A 109 -0.23 11.49 14.31
N ASN A 110 0.45 12.54 14.80
CA ASN A 110 0.77 12.71 16.22
C ASN A 110 -0.49 12.70 17.10
N ALA A 111 -1.54 13.41 16.68
CA ALA A 111 -2.82 13.45 17.40
C ALA A 111 -3.58 12.11 17.34
N SER A 112 -3.23 11.23 16.40
CA SER A 112 -3.84 9.91 16.23
C SER A 112 -3.19 8.83 17.10
N ILE A 113 -1.93 9.01 17.54
CA ILE A 113 -1.18 8.00 18.31
C ILE A 113 -1.96 7.53 19.56
N PRO A 114 -2.50 8.40 20.43
CA PRO A 114 -3.25 7.94 21.61
C PRO A 114 -4.52 7.16 21.24
N ILE A 115 -5.15 7.47 20.11
CA ILE A 115 -6.33 6.77 19.60
C ILE A 115 -5.92 5.37 19.12
N LEU A 116 -4.83 5.27 18.35
CA LEU A 116 -4.27 4.01 17.88
C LEU A 116 -3.85 3.10 19.05
N GLU A 117 -3.21 3.64 20.08
CA GLU A 117 -2.83 2.91 21.30
C GLU A 117 -4.06 2.37 22.05
N LYS A 118 -5.08 3.20 22.22
CA LYS A 118 -6.35 2.83 22.88
C LYS A 118 -7.01 1.62 22.21
N VAL A 119 -7.00 1.56 20.88
CA VAL A 119 -7.66 0.47 20.13
C VAL A 119 -6.75 -0.70 19.79
N ARG A 120 -5.43 -0.56 19.95
CA ARG A 120 -4.38 -1.51 19.52
C ARG A 120 -4.71 -2.97 19.86
N ASN A 121 -5.13 -3.23 21.09
CA ASN A 121 -5.44 -4.58 21.57
C ASN A 121 -6.71 -5.18 20.94
N ASN A 122 -7.59 -4.37 20.37
CA ASN A 122 -8.82 -4.79 19.69
C ASN A 122 -8.67 -4.82 18.16
N THR A 123 -7.57 -4.28 17.63
CA THR A 123 -7.25 -4.38 16.21
C THR A 123 -6.74 -5.79 15.91
N LYS A 124 -7.55 -6.57 15.18
CA LYS A 124 -7.28 -7.97 14.82
C LYS A 124 -7.26 -8.19 13.31
N PHE A 125 -7.08 -7.11 12.58
CA PHE A 125 -7.10 -7.03 11.13
C PHE A 125 -5.88 -6.23 10.64
N PRO A 126 -5.53 -6.31 9.35
CA PRO A 126 -4.41 -5.57 8.79
C PRO A 126 -4.63 -4.05 8.92
N VAL A 127 -3.60 -3.33 9.36
CA VAL A 127 -3.60 -1.86 9.44
C VAL A 127 -2.38 -1.33 8.70
N PHE A 128 -2.61 -0.37 7.81
CA PHE A 128 -1.57 0.32 7.08
C PHE A 128 -1.53 1.77 7.58
N LEU A 129 -0.34 2.22 8.01
CA LEU A 129 -0.07 3.62 8.33
C LEU A 129 0.50 4.28 7.09
N ASN A 130 -0.32 5.04 6.37
CA ASN A 130 0.03 5.66 5.10
C ASN A 130 0.40 7.13 5.23
N ALA A 131 1.45 7.54 4.53
CA ALA A 131 1.73 8.96 4.28
C ALA A 131 2.64 9.14 3.06
N ASP A 132 2.42 10.24 2.33
CA ASP A 132 3.40 10.73 1.36
C ASP A 132 4.47 11.54 2.09
N ILE A 133 5.66 10.94 2.24
CA ILE A 133 6.73 11.48 3.08
C ILE A 133 7.86 12.15 2.31
N LEU A 134 7.89 11.98 0.98
CA LEU A 134 8.91 12.56 0.09
C LEU A 134 8.25 13.25 -1.12
N PRO A 135 8.91 14.26 -1.71
CA PRO A 135 8.45 14.84 -2.97
C PRO A 135 8.61 13.83 -4.12
N GLY A 136 7.54 13.62 -4.87
CA GLY A 136 7.52 12.71 -6.01
C GLY A 136 7.77 13.39 -7.35
N PRO A 137 7.56 12.65 -8.45
CA PRO A 137 7.63 13.19 -9.79
C PRO A 137 6.68 14.37 -9.99
N VAL A 138 6.89 15.07 -11.09
CA VAL A 138 6.02 16.13 -11.61
C VAL A 138 5.83 17.35 -10.71
N ASN A 139 6.61 17.52 -9.63
CA ASN A 139 6.66 18.72 -8.79
C ASN A 139 5.28 19.11 -8.20
N ALA A 140 4.72 18.22 -7.38
CA ALA A 140 3.50 18.54 -6.63
C ALA A 140 3.73 19.72 -5.68
N SER A 141 2.70 20.57 -5.50
CA SER A 141 2.72 21.68 -4.54
C SER A 141 2.41 21.23 -3.11
N THR A 142 1.86 20.02 -2.94
CA THR A 142 1.55 19.44 -1.64
C THR A 142 2.83 19.20 -0.85
N THR A 143 2.89 19.76 0.36
CA THR A 143 3.98 19.53 1.31
C THR A 143 3.95 18.08 1.80
N PRO A 144 5.02 17.31 1.65
CA PRO A 144 5.10 15.96 2.20
C PRO A 144 5.02 15.95 3.73
N VAL A 145 4.51 14.87 4.29
CA VAL A 145 4.58 14.61 5.74
C VAL A 145 6.04 14.50 6.15
N THR A 146 6.41 15.04 7.32
CA THR A 146 7.80 15.04 7.79
C THR A 146 8.33 13.60 7.97
N ALA A 147 9.16 13.15 7.02
CA ALA A 147 9.60 11.76 6.90
C ALA A 147 10.20 11.17 8.18
N LYS A 148 11.22 11.80 8.77
CA LYS A 148 11.87 11.32 10.02
C LYS A 148 10.87 11.21 11.17
N ALA A 149 9.99 12.21 11.32
CA ALA A 149 9.02 12.22 12.41
C ALA A 149 7.94 11.15 12.21
N PHE A 150 7.42 10.98 11.00
CA PHE A 150 6.42 9.96 10.71
C PHE A 150 6.96 8.55 10.89
N VAL A 151 8.09 8.23 10.25
CA VAL A 151 8.68 6.89 10.29
C VAL A 151 9.09 6.51 11.71
N SER A 152 9.79 7.39 12.44
CA SER A 152 10.22 7.10 13.82
C SER A 152 9.06 6.78 14.77
N GLN A 153 7.95 7.52 14.65
CA GLN A 153 6.77 7.30 15.49
C GLN A 153 5.95 6.09 15.04
N ALA A 154 5.83 5.84 13.72
CA ALA A 154 5.14 4.67 13.19
C ALA A 154 5.79 3.34 13.62
N MET A 155 7.11 3.34 13.86
CA MET A 155 7.83 2.18 14.40
C MET A 155 7.40 1.75 15.80
N ALA A 156 6.66 2.58 16.55
CA ALA A 156 6.03 2.16 17.82
C ALA A 156 4.90 1.12 17.61
N PHE A 157 4.46 0.94 16.37
CA PHE A 157 3.44 -0.03 15.93
C PHE A 157 4.05 -1.05 14.95
N PRO A 158 4.99 -1.90 15.39
CA PRO A 158 5.70 -2.86 14.52
C PRO A 158 4.77 -3.88 13.85
N GLU A 159 3.55 -4.06 14.36
CA GLU A 159 2.53 -4.93 13.78
C GLU A 159 1.79 -4.32 12.58
N TYR A 160 1.89 -3.00 12.38
CA TYR A 160 1.22 -2.29 11.29
C TYR A 160 2.16 -2.14 10.10
N THR A 161 1.60 -2.25 8.90
CA THR A 161 2.35 -2.04 7.65
C THR A 161 2.65 -0.54 7.50
N LEU A 162 3.91 -0.20 7.30
CA LEU A 162 4.32 1.15 6.93
C LEU A 162 4.07 1.37 5.42
N SER A 163 3.20 2.31 5.08
CA SER A 163 2.82 2.60 3.69
C SER A 163 3.34 3.98 3.29
N VAL A 164 4.55 4.07 2.75
CA VAL A 164 5.24 5.35 2.54
C VAL A 164 5.39 5.68 1.07
N GLY A 165 4.80 6.82 0.67
CA GLY A 165 4.69 7.25 -0.71
C GLY A 165 5.38 8.58 -0.99
N TRP A 166 5.05 9.12 -2.15
CA TRP A 166 5.55 10.40 -2.63
C TRP A 166 4.38 11.31 -3.03
N THR A 167 4.51 12.61 -2.78
CA THR A 167 3.53 13.57 -3.28
C THR A 167 3.59 13.66 -4.81
N THR A 168 2.44 13.66 -5.47
CA THR A 168 2.35 13.74 -6.96
C THR A 168 1.22 14.66 -7.39
N ARG A 169 1.31 15.21 -8.62
CA ARG A 169 0.26 16.01 -9.27
C ARG A 169 -0.01 15.53 -10.70
N TYR A 170 -0.17 14.22 -10.86
CA TYR A 170 -0.42 13.59 -12.16
C TYR A 170 -1.94 13.58 -12.47
N GLY A 171 -2.31 13.33 -13.72
CA GLY A 171 -3.69 13.18 -14.16
C GLY A 171 -4.31 14.43 -14.76
N VAL A 172 -5.56 14.26 -15.22
CA VAL A 172 -6.32 15.28 -15.94
C VAL A 172 -6.61 16.53 -15.12
N ASN A 173 -6.82 16.38 -13.81
CA ASN A 173 -7.14 17.50 -12.91
C ASN A 173 -5.98 18.50 -12.80
N ASP A 174 -4.74 18.02 -12.88
CA ASP A 174 -3.53 18.83 -12.82
C ASP A 174 -2.98 19.17 -14.22
N ASN A 175 -3.59 18.64 -15.29
CA ASN A 175 -3.12 18.70 -16.67
C ASN A 175 -1.67 18.18 -16.83
N VAL A 176 -1.34 17.10 -16.13
CA VAL A 176 -0.02 16.46 -16.17
C VAL A 176 -0.19 14.99 -16.51
N THR A 177 0.18 14.59 -17.73
CA THR A 177 0.03 13.19 -18.19
C THR A 177 1.36 12.50 -18.50
N GLU A 178 2.46 13.17 -18.17
CA GLU A 178 3.82 12.67 -18.35
C GLU A 178 4.62 12.83 -17.06
N GLY A 179 5.60 11.95 -16.87
CA GLY A 179 6.43 11.91 -15.67
C GLY A 179 6.84 10.49 -15.32
N GLN A 180 7.89 10.39 -14.52
CA GLN A 180 8.45 9.12 -14.06
C GLN A 180 9.18 9.32 -12.72
N TYR A 181 9.21 8.28 -11.91
CA TYR A 181 10.08 8.18 -10.75
C TYR A 181 11.55 8.15 -11.21
N THR A 182 12.41 8.82 -10.47
CA THR A 182 13.85 8.84 -10.72
C THR A 182 14.59 7.92 -9.76
N GLU A 183 15.81 7.51 -10.13
CA GLU A 183 16.68 6.73 -9.24
C GLU A 183 16.91 7.45 -7.90
N GLN A 184 17.11 8.78 -7.95
CA GLN A 184 17.30 9.58 -6.74
C GLN A 184 16.09 9.50 -5.80
N GLN A 185 14.87 9.62 -6.33
CA GLN A 185 13.65 9.56 -5.51
C GLN A 185 13.46 8.21 -4.82
N ILE A 186 13.81 7.13 -5.52
CA ILE A 186 13.79 5.77 -4.97
C ILE A 186 14.89 5.59 -3.92
N GLN A 187 16.09 6.07 -4.19
CA GLN A 187 17.21 6.00 -3.28
C GLN A 187 16.98 6.81 -2.00
N ASP A 188 16.36 7.99 -2.10
CA ASP A 188 16.00 8.82 -0.95
C ASP A 188 15.02 8.09 -0.02
N MET A 189 14.03 7.40 -0.59
CA MET A 189 13.09 6.56 0.17
C MET A 189 13.80 5.40 0.86
N ILE A 190 14.69 4.69 0.15
CA ILE A 190 15.47 3.60 0.75
C ILE A 190 16.36 4.12 1.89
N ASN A 191 17.04 5.24 1.67
CA ASN A 191 17.97 5.82 2.64
C ASN A 191 17.25 6.20 3.92
N ILE A 192 16.12 6.90 3.84
CA ILE A 192 15.39 7.31 5.03
C ILE A 192 14.91 6.10 5.85
N LEU A 193 14.42 5.04 5.20
CA LEU A 193 13.96 3.84 5.91
C LEU A 193 15.12 3.06 6.54
N LYS A 194 16.27 2.97 5.86
CA LYS A 194 17.49 2.37 6.44
C LYS A 194 18.05 3.19 7.60
N GLU A 195 18.10 4.52 7.48
CA GLU A 195 18.53 5.43 8.55
C GLU A 195 17.67 5.26 9.80
N GLN A 196 16.35 5.10 9.62
CA GLN A 196 15.42 4.86 10.72
C GLN A 196 15.40 3.41 11.20
N LYS A 197 16.15 2.50 10.56
CA LYS A 197 16.23 1.07 10.91
C LYS A 197 14.87 0.37 10.88
N VAL A 198 14.05 0.69 9.88
CA VAL A 198 12.73 0.09 9.71
C VAL A 198 12.85 -1.42 9.52
N THR A 199 12.07 -2.18 10.29
CA THR A 199 11.99 -3.65 10.22
C THR A 199 10.57 -4.18 10.01
N GLN A 200 9.55 -3.34 10.25
CA GLN A 200 8.14 -3.69 10.03
C GLN A 200 7.84 -3.95 8.54
N PRO A 201 6.72 -4.60 8.20
CA PRO A 201 6.27 -4.73 6.83
C PRO A 201 6.13 -3.36 6.18
N ILE A 202 6.53 -3.23 4.92
CA ILE A 202 6.41 -2.00 4.16
C ILE A 202 5.63 -2.23 2.87
N THR A 203 4.87 -1.22 2.47
CA THR A 203 4.38 -1.08 1.11
C THR A 203 4.75 0.28 0.56
N TYR A 204 5.07 0.34 -0.73
CA TYR A 204 5.34 1.59 -1.44
C TYR A 204 4.15 1.95 -2.33
N PRO A 205 3.34 2.96 -1.97
CA PRO A 205 2.32 3.52 -2.85
C PRO A 205 2.97 4.26 -4.02
N VAL A 206 2.76 3.75 -5.23
CA VAL A 206 3.23 4.37 -6.47
C VAL A 206 2.04 4.65 -7.38
N ARG A 207 2.03 5.84 -7.99
CA ARG A 207 0.94 6.24 -8.89
C ARG A 207 1.10 5.53 -10.23
N ALA A 208 0.04 4.88 -10.70
CA ALA A 208 0.06 3.90 -11.78
C ALA A 208 0.66 4.45 -13.09
N GLY A 209 0.26 5.65 -13.51
CA GLY A 209 0.78 6.29 -14.72
C GLY A 209 2.28 6.59 -14.65
N LEU A 210 2.76 7.05 -13.48
CA LEU A 210 4.18 7.27 -13.25
C LEU A 210 4.95 5.95 -13.16
N ALA A 211 4.39 4.95 -12.46
CA ALA A 211 5.02 3.64 -12.28
C ALA A 211 5.18 2.88 -13.60
N ALA A 212 4.20 2.95 -14.50
CA ALA A 212 4.28 2.38 -15.84
C ALA A 212 5.47 2.97 -16.63
N ASN A 213 5.77 4.26 -16.47
CA ASN A 213 6.92 4.90 -17.10
C ASN A 213 8.26 4.63 -16.38
N SER A 214 8.23 3.93 -15.24
CA SER A 214 9.36 3.85 -14.29
C SER A 214 9.76 2.42 -13.95
N THR A 215 9.44 1.45 -14.81
CA THR A 215 9.54 0.01 -14.48
C THR A 215 10.89 -0.41 -13.87
N LYS A 216 12.01 0.06 -14.44
CA LYS A 216 13.36 -0.26 -13.96
C LYS A 216 13.61 0.23 -12.52
N VAL A 217 13.29 1.50 -12.23
CA VAL A 217 13.56 2.08 -10.91
C VAL A 217 12.59 1.54 -9.85
N ILE A 218 11.35 1.19 -10.23
CA ILE A 218 10.41 0.54 -9.32
C ILE A 218 10.87 -0.89 -8.97
N LYS A 219 11.44 -1.64 -9.91
CA LYS A 219 12.07 -2.93 -9.59
C LYS A 219 13.28 -2.76 -8.67
N SER A 220 14.14 -1.77 -8.94
CA SER A 220 15.27 -1.41 -8.07
C SER A 220 14.81 -1.07 -6.64
N LEU A 221 13.70 -0.33 -6.48
CA LEU A 221 13.09 -0.04 -5.18
C LEU A 221 12.79 -1.32 -4.41
N MET A 222 12.10 -2.27 -5.05
CA MET A 222 11.69 -3.53 -4.44
C MET A 222 12.89 -4.41 -4.06
N GLU A 223 13.89 -4.51 -4.94
CA GLU A 223 15.11 -5.32 -4.73
C GLU A 223 15.98 -4.77 -3.60
N ASN A 224 16.14 -3.44 -3.52
CA ASN A 224 16.99 -2.78 -2.54
C ASN A 224 16.33 -2.53 -1.17
N SER A 225 15.09 -3.02 -1.00
CA SER A 225 14.30 -2.91 0.23
C SER A 225 14.30 -4.17 1.10
N SER A 226 15.19 -5.12 0.84
CA SER A 226 15.29 -6.41 1.56
C SER A 226 15.61 -6.31 3.06
N PHE A 227 15.83 -5.10 3.59
CA PHE A 227 16.01 -4.85 5.02
C PHE A 227 14.70 -4.92 5.83
N ALA A 228 13.54 -4.77 5.18
CA ALA A 228 12.24 -4.89 5.83
C ALA A 228 11.73 -6.36 5.82
N SER A 229 10.89 -6.73 6.79
CA SER A 229 10.39 -8.09 6.97
C SER A 229 9.49 -8.59 5.82
N ASN A 230 8.71 -7.71 5.21
CA ASN A 230 7.93 -7.95 4.01
C ASN A 230 7.85 -6.67 3.19
N VAL A 231 8.02 -6.75 1.88
CA VAL A 231 8.04 -5.60 0.97
C VAL A 231 7.02 -5.82 -0.14
N THR A 232 6.04 -4.93 -0.20
CA THR A 232 5.04 -4.91 -1.26
C THR A 232 5.02 -3.57 -2.00
N LEU A 233 4.37 -3.55 -3.15
CA LEU A 233 4.06 -2.36 -3.92
C LEU A 233 2.55 -2.13 -3.86
N THR A 234 2.10 -0.90 -3.66
CA THR A 234 0.69 -0.52 -3.85
C THR A 234 0.61 0.36 -5.08
N VAL A 235 0.09 -0.16 -6.18
CA VAL A 235 -0.17 0.63 -7.38
C VAL A 235 -1.52 1.31 -7.22
N TRP A 236 -1.56 2.64 -7.31
CA TRP A 236 -2.80 3.41 -7.17
C TRP A 236 -2.99 4.42 -8.30
N SER A 237 -4.23 4.82 -8.59
CA SER A 237 -4.50 5.91 -9.54
C SER A 237 -5.83 6.60 -9.26
N SER A 238 -5.92 7.87 -9.64
CA SER A 238 -7.20 8.58 -9.67
C SER A 238 -7.95 8.31 -10.97
N GLU A 239 -9.27 8.53 -10.97
CA GLU A 239 -10.05 8.56 -12.21
C GLU A 239 -9.46 9.59 -13.19
N GLY A 240 -9.30 9.18 -14.45
CA GLY A 240 -8.74 10.02 -15.51
C GLY A 240 -7.20 10.07 -15.55
N ASP A 241 -6.48 9.37 -14.67
CA ASP A 241 -5.03 9.19 -14.86
C ASP A 241 -4.74 8.49 -16.21
N LYS A 242 -3.83 9.06 -16.99
CA LYS A 242 -3.33 8.39 -18.21
C LYS A 242 -2.41 7.25 -17.78
N VAL A 243 -2.75 6.01 -18.13
CA VAL A 243 -1.94 4.85 -17.75
C VAL A 243 -1.75 3.94 -18.96
N ASP A 244 -0.51 3.58 -19.22
CA ASP A 244 -0.18 2.46 -20.11
C ASP A 244 -0.46 1.15 -19.36
N ALA A 245 -1.64 0.58 -19.61
CA ALA A 245 -2.10 -0.64 -18.94
C ALA A 245 -1.25 -1.87 -19.29
N GLU A 246 -0.67 -1.94 -20.48
CA GLU A 246 0.16 -3.08 -20.91
C GLU A 246 1.50 -3.07 -20.18
N THR A 247 2.16 -1.91 -20.17
CA THR A 247 3.42 -1.72 -19.45
C THR A 247 3.22 -1.92 -17.94
N LEU A 248 2.12 -1.38 -17.38
CA LEU A 248 1.79 -1.59 -15.97
C LEU A 248 1.51 -3.06 -15.65
N SER A 249 0.77 -3.77 -16.50
CA SER A 249 0.53 -5.21 -16.33
C SER A 249 1.84 -5.99 -16.31
N THR A 250 2.77 -5.65 -17.19
CA THR A 250 4.10 -6.26 -17.24
C THR A 250 4.88 -6.01 -15.95
N LEU A 251 4.91 -4.77 -15.46
CA LEU A 251 5.54 -4.44 -14.18
C LEU A 251 4.97 -5.27 -13.01
N ILE A 252 3.63 -5.37 -12.92
CA ILE A 252 2.97 -6.12 -11.84
C ILE A 252 3.32 -7.60 -11.91
N ARG A 253 3.32 -8.21 -13.11
CA ARG A 253 3.70 -9.62 -13.29
C ARG A 253 5.17 -9.87 -12.95
N ASP A 254 6.06 -8.95 -13.32
CA ASP A 254 7.50 -9.07 -13.06
C ASP A 254 7.82 -8.97 -11.57
N ILE A 255 7.15 -8.09 -10.83
CA ILE A 255 7.27 -8.00 -9.36
C ILE A 255 6.59 -9.20 -8.69
N GLY A 256 5.51 -9.69 -9.29
CA GLY A 256 4.75 -10.84 -8.86
C GLY A 256 3.49 -10.45 -8.08
N VAL A 257 2.38 -11.10 -8.42
CA VAL A 257 1.05 -10.81 -7.86
C VAL A 257 0.94 -11.02 -6.35
N LYS A 258 1.89 -11.73 -5.73
CA LYS A 258 1.99 -11.89 -4.27
C LYS A 258 2.65 -10.71 -3.55
N LYS A 259 3.13 -9.72 -4.29
CA LYS A 259 3.82 -8.54 -3.76
C LYS A 259 3.19 -7.22 -4.21
N VAL A 260 2.07 -7.25 -4.93
CA VAL A 260 1.47 -6.05 -5.49
C VAL A 260 -0.01 -5.94 -5.12
N TYR A 261 -0.38 -4.85 -4.47
CA TYR A 261 -1.76 -4.38 -4.33
C TYR A 261 -2.12 -3.47 -5.50
N VAL A 262 -3.37 -3.51 -5.94
CA VAL A 262 -3.88 -2.68 -7.05
C VAL A 262 -5.12 -1.91 -6.55
N ASP A 263 -4.98 -0.60 -6.43
CA ASP A 263 -6.02 0.35 -5.99
C ASP A 263 -6.29 1.38 -7.10
N VAL A 264 -6.96 0.92 -8.15
CA VAL A 264 -7.19 1.71 -9.38
C VAL A 264 -8.67 1.69 -9.77
N PRO A 265 -9.15 2.71 -10.51
CA PRO A 265 -10.51 2.71 -11.04
C PRO A 265 -10.82 1.47 -11.88
N GLN A 266 -12.09 1.07 -11.87
CA GLN A 266 -12.54 -0.18 -12.51
C GLN A 266 -12.22 -0.24 -14.01
N ASP A 267 -12.23 0.90 -14.70
CA ASP A 267 -11.94 0.97 -16.13
C ASP A 267 -10.46 0.64 -16.43
N LEU A 268 -9.53 1.06 -15.57
CA LEU A 268 -8.13 0.68 -15.65
C LEU A 268 -7.94 -0.78 -15.23
N MET A 269 -8.57 -1.20 -14.13
CA MET A 269 -8.49 -2.59 -13.65
C MET A 269 -8.91 -3.60 -14.73
N ASN A 270 -9.96 -3.30 -15.49
CA ASN A 270 -10.43 -4.14 -16.61
C ASN A 270 -9.44 -4.24 -17.78
N LYS A 271 -8.52 -3.29 -17.90
CA LYS A 271 -7.47 -3.29 -18.93
C LYS A 271 -6.19 -4.01 -18.47
N LEU A 272 -6.09 -4.39 -17.19
CA LEU A 272 -4.91 -5.06 -16.65
C LEU A 272 -4.94 -6.57 -16.93
N HIS A 273 -3.81 -7.09 -17.41
CA HIS A 273 -3.62 -8.51 -17.69
C HIS A 273 -2.71 -9.14 -16.63
N LEU A 274 -3.30 -9.51 -15.49
CA LEU A 274 -2.56 -9.96 -14.30
C LEU A 274 -2.45 -11.49 -14.17
N SER A 275 -3.23 -12.24 -14.94
CA SER A 275 -3.12 -13.70 -15.05
C SER A 275 -1.94 -14.05 -15.97
N GLY A 276 -0.78 -14.37 -15.40
CA GLY A 276 0.35 -14.86 -16.20
C GLY A 276 1.70 -14.79 -15.50
N ALA A 277 1.96 -15.69 -14.55
CA ALA A 277 3.29 -16.23 -14.23
C ALA A 277 3.16 -17.22 -13.06
N SER A 278 2.73 -18.44 -13.37
CA SER A 278 3.08 -19.61 -12.56
C SER A 278 3.96 -20.52 -13.42
N SER A 279 5.07 -20.96 -12.83
CA SER A 279 6.12 -21.86 -13.37
C SER A 279 7.23 -21.23 -14.22
N VAL A 280 8.25 -20.67 -13.55
CA VAL A 280 9.62 -20.95 -13.99
C VAL A 280 10.04 -22.21 -13.24
N MET A 281 9.68 -23.39 -13.76
CA MET A 281 10.49 -24.57 -13.47
C MET A 281 11.76 -24.41 -14.28
N VAL A 282 12.89 -24.26 -13.60
CA VAL A 282 14.20 -24.41 -14.22
C VAL A 282 14.28 -25.87 -14.69
N ALA A 283 14.09 -26.11 -15.98
CA ALA A 283 14.40 -27.40 -16.57
C ALA A 283 15.91 -27.57 -16.54
N SER A 284 16.42 -28.33 -15.57
CA SER A 284 17.80 -28.79 -15.55
C SER A 284 18.02 -29.71 -16.76
N VAL A 285 18.64 -29.19 -17.81
CA VAL A 285 19.11 -29.98 -18.94
C VAL A 285 20.26 -30.85 -18.44
N THR A 286 19.99 -32.13 -18.22
CA THR A 286 21.05 -33.12 -17.99
C THR A 286 21.45 -33.67 -19.36
N LEU A 287 22.62 -33.25 -19.86
CA LEU A 287 23.23 -33.84 -21.06
C LEU A 287 23.62 -35.29 -20.74
N ALA A 288 22.91 -36.27 -21.30
CA ALA A 288 23.35 -37.65 -21.33
C ALA A 288 24.43 -37.81 -22.41
N VAL A 289 25.69 -37.91 -22.00
CA VAL A 289 26.80 -38.29 -22.88
C VAL A 289 26.70 -39.79 -23.14
N SER A 290 26.40 -40.15 -24.40
CA SER A 290 26.48 -41.51 -24.92
C SER A 290 27.94 -41.95 -25.03
N LEU A 291 28.34 -42.93 -24.23
CA LEU A 291 29.59 -43.68 -24.41
C LEU A 291 29.28 -45.00 -25.11
N LEU A 292 29.51 -45.01 -26.43
CA LEU A 292 29.79 -46.24 -27.18
C LEU A 292 31.00 -46.92 -26.53
N THR A 293 30.83 -48.16 -26.08
CA THR A 293 31.93 -49.12 -26.02
C THR A 293 31.52 -50.37 -26.77
N GLY A 294 32.15 -50.56 -27.93
CA GLY A 294 32.10 -51.82 -28.63
C GLY A 294 33.02 -52.83 -27.96
N LEU A 295 32.61 -54.09 -27.95
CA LEU A 295 33.52 -55.22 -27.94
C LEU A 295 32.86 -56.37 -28.71
N LEU A 296 33.31 -56.53 -29.95
CA LEU A 296 33.39 -57.85 -30.56
C LEU A 296 34.39 -58.66 -29.75
N SER A 297 34.04 -59.89 -29.37
CA SER A 297 34.98 -61.00 -29.26
C SER A 297 34.20 -62.32 -29.37
N SER A 298 34.44 -62.97 -30.50
CA SER A 298 34.13 -64.34 -30.85
C SER A 298 34.81 -65.38 -29.94
N ILE A 299 34.22 -66.58 -29.83
CA ILE A 299 34.81 -67.94 -29.93
C ILE A 299 34.13 -68.94 -28.97
N LEU A 300 33.76 -70.08 -29.58
CA LEU A 300 33.18 -71.35 -29.08
C LEU A 300 31.65 -71.39 -28.91
#